data_AF-B8LZN5-F1
#
_entry.id   AF-B8LZN5-F1
#
_cell.length_a   1.000
_cell.length_b   1.000
_cell.length_c   1.000
_cell.angle_alpha   90.00
_cell.angle_beta   90.00
_cell.angle_gamma   90.00
#
_symmetry.space_group_name_H-M   'P 1'
#
loop_
_entity.id
_entity.type
_entity.pdbx_description
1 polymer ?
#
loop_
_entity_poly.entity_id
_entity_poly.type
_entity_poly.pdbx_seq_one_letter_code
_entity_poly.pdbx_strand_id
1 'polypeptide(L)'
;MARKGPGTDGPLQTALLESTSAATTRASEGQKIFSPIAVFLDKYRSQTTGLAPHLLRALTALSNDLASVAQQHFNTYISIKSTPTTHSKASIKKPMPLVKQPLPNNRLFSRLNSNSAALKEV
;
A
#
# COMPACT_ATOMS: atom_id res chain seq x y z
N MET A 1 -50.95 17.48 6.53
CA MET A 1 -51.09 16.06 6.15
C MET A 1 -49.86 15.63 5.39
N ALA A 2 -49.08 14.71 5.96
CA ALA A 2 -47.88 14.17 5.35
C ALA A 2 -48.24 13.08 4.34
N ARG A 3 -47.74 13.19 3.10
CA ARG A 3 -47.54 12.04 2.22
C ARG A 3 -46.12 12.11 1.66
N LYS A 4 -45.19 11.60 2.46
CA LYS A 4 -43.83 11.22 2.06
C LYS A 4 -43.94 9.83 1.46
N GLY A 5 -43.99 9.74 0.13
CA GLY A 5 -43.89 8.46 -0.58
C GLY A 5 -42.46 7.93 -0.47
N PRO A 6 -42.24 6.63 -0.24
CA PRO A 6 -40.91 6.07 -0.13
C PRO A 6 -40.26 6.07 -1.51
N GLY A 7 -39.10 6.72 -1.64
CA GLY A 7 -38.26 6.62 -2.83
C GLY A 7 -37.83 5.17 -3.02
N THR A 8 -38.48 4.48 -3.93
CA THR A 8 -37.98 3.21 -4.49
C THR A 8 -37.06 3.55 -5.63
N ASP A 9 -35.83 3.98 -5.30
CA ASP A 9 -34.73 3.84 -6.24
C ASP A 9 -34.66 2.34 -6.57
N GLY A 10 -34.78 1.99 -7.85
CA GLY A 10 -34.79 0.58 -8.25
C GLY A 10 -33.49 -0.11 -7.80
N PRO A 11 -33.48 -1.46 -7.63
CA PRO A 11 -32.30 -2.18 -7.14
C PRO A 11 -30.99 -1.84 -7.86
N LEU A 12 -31.08 -1.54 -9.17
CA LEU A 12 -29.96 -1.08 -9.98
C LEU A 12 -29.47 0.32 -9.59
N GLN A 13 -30.37 1.29 -9.35
CA GLN A 13 -30.01 2.65 -8.96
C GLN A 13 -29.34 2.67 -7.59
N THR A 14 -29.88 1.92 -6.63
CA THR A 14 -29.25 1.78 -5.30
C THR A 14 -27.87 1.15 -5.41
N ALA A 15 -27.72 0.06 -6.19
CA ALA A 15 -26.42 -0.59 -6.39
C ALA A 15 -25.39 0.33 -7.07
N LEU A 16 -25.81 1.16 -8.04
CA LEU A 16 -24.93 2.13 -8.68
C LEU A 16 -24.49 3.24 -7.71
N LEU A 17 -25.41 3.75 -6.88
CA LEU A 17 -25.09 4.76 -5.89
C LEU A 17 -24.13 4.21 -4.82
N GLU A 18 -24.39 3.00 -4.32
CA GLU A 18 -23.52 2.31 -3.38
C GLU A 18 -22.14 2.04 -3.98
N SER A 19 -22.09 1.52 -5.20
CA SER A 19 -20.83 1.29 -5.93
C SER A 19 -20.03 2.57 -6.10
N THR A 20 -20.69 3.68 -6.44
CA THR A 20 -20.03 4.99 -6.61
C THR A 20 -19.48 5.48 -5.28
N SER A 21 -20.28 5.44 -4.22
CA SER A 21 -19.85 5.82 -2.86
C SER A 21 -18.65 4.99 -2.40
N ALA A 22 -18.73 3.66 -2.54
CA ALA A 22 -17.66 2.74 -2.20
C ALA A 22 -16.40 2.97 -3.05
N ALA A 23 -16.54 3.29 -4.33
CA ALA A 23 -15.41 3.63 -5.20
C ALA A 23 -14.75 4.94 -4.76
N THR A 24 -15.51 5.98 -4.43
CA THR A 24 -14.98 7.27 -3.92
C THR A 24 -14.27 7.11 -2.59
N THR A 25 -14.84 6.35 -1.64
CA THR A 25 -14.18 6.04 -0.36
C THR A 25 -12.86 5.33 -0.61
N ARG A 26 -12.85 4.31 -1.49
CA ARG A 26 -11.63 3.58 -1.85
C ARG A 26 -10.60 4.46 -2.55
N ALA A 27 -11.01 5.33 -3.47
CA ALA A 27 -10.09 6.27 -4.10
C ALA A 27 -9.40 7.16 -3.04
N SER A 28 -10.18 7.65 -2.06
CA SER A 28 -9.66 8.48 -0.97
C SER A 28 -8.73 7.72 -0.03
N GLU A 29 -9.04 6.47 0.30
CA GLU A 29 -8.16 5.57 1.06
C GLU A 29 -6.85 5.29 0.31
N GLY A 30 -6.96 4.90 -0.96
CA GLY A 30 -5.80 4.65 -1.83
C GLY A 30 -4.91 5.89 -1.91
N GLN A 31 -5.50 7.07 -2.08
CA GLN A 31 -4.75 8.32 -2.06
C GLN A 31 -3.98 8.51 -0.75
N LYS A 32 -4.60 8.26 0.42
CA LYS A 32 -3.90 8.39 1.71
C LYS A 32 -2.71 7.44 1.85
N ILE A 33 -2.81 6.24 1.29
CA ILE A 33 -1.76 5.21 1.37
C ILE A 33 -0.62 5.51 0.39
N PHE A 34 -0.97 5.84 -0.86
CA PHE A 34 0.00 5.92 -1.95
C PHE A 34 0.50 7.34 -2.25
N SER A 35 -0.22 8.39 -1.84
CA SER A 35 0.21 9.78 -2.08
C SER A 35 1.55 10.11 -1.42
N PRO A 36 1.83 9.76 -0.15
CA PRO A 36 3.14 10.03 0.44
C PRO A 36 4.30 9.36 -0.30
N ILE A 37 4.08 8.16 -0.83
CA ILE A 37 5.07 7.41 -1.61
C ILE A 37 5.33 8.10 -2.95
N ALA A 38 4.26 8.53 -3.64
CA ALA A 38 4.37 9.27 -4.89
C ALA A 38 5.13 10.60 -4.69
N VAL A 39 4.77 11.37 -3.66
CA VAL A 39 5.45 12.64 -3.31
C VAL A 39 6.91 12.41 -2.95
N PHE A 40 7.21 11.35 -2.19
CA PHE A 40 8.57 10.96 -1.87
C PHE A 40 9.38 10.71 -3.15
N LEU A 41 8.89 9.82 -4.02
CA LEU A 41 9.60 9.45 -5.25
C LEU A 41 9.83 10.65 -6.17
N ASP A 42 8.82 11.51 -6.32
CA ASP A 42 8.91 12.72 -7.14
C ASP A 42 10.00 13.69 -6.63
N LYS A 43 10.02 13.93 -5.31
CA LYS A 43 11.03 14.77 -4.67
C LYS A 43 12.43 14.26 -4.94
N TYR A 44 12.69 12.97 -4.70
CA TYR A 44 14.05 12.43 -4.84
C TYR A 44 14.49 12.32 -6.30
N ARG A 45 13.58 12.04 -7.24
CA ARG A 45 13.91 12.05 -8.67
C ARG A 45 14.21 13.45 -9.20
N SER A 46 13.62 14.48 -8.59
CA SER A 46 13.81 15.88 -8.98
C SER A 46 14.99 16.58 -8.28
N GLN A 47 15.47 16.06 -7.15
CA GLN A 47 16.47 16.74 -6.29
C GLN A 47 17.86 16.07 -6.25
N THR A 48 18.27 15.33 -7.28
CA THR A 48 19.56 14.63 -7.26
C THR A 48 20.76 15.46 -7.74
N THR A 49 20.60 16.76 -7.98
CA THR A 49 21.67 17.62 -8.49
C THR A 49 22.78 17.80 -7.46
N GLY A 50 24.02 17.47 -7.85
CA GLY A 50 25.21 17.65 -7.01
C GLY A 50 25.61 16.46 -6.14
N LEU A 51 24.91 15.32 -6.23
CA LEU A 51 25.31 14.09 -5.55
C LEU A 51 26.47 13.40 -6.28
N ALA A 52 27.38 12.78 -5.52
CA ALA A 52 28.43 11.95 -6.09
C ALA A 52 27.82 10.79 -6.92
N PRO A 53 28.44 10.37 -8.04
CA PRO A 53 27.83 9.41 -8.97
C PRO A 53 27.43 8.07 -8.36
N HIS A 54 28.19 7.57 -7.37
CA HIS A 54 27.88 6.31 -6.69
C HIS A 54 26.66 6.43 -5.78
N LEU A 55 26.50 7.57 -5.10
CA LEU A 55 25.35 7.87 -4.24
C LEU A 55 24.09 8.09 -5.07
N LEU A 56 24.22 8.82 -6.18
CA LEU A 56 23.16 8.95 -7.18
C LEU A 56 22.68 7.56 -7.64
N ARG A 57 23.61 6.69 -8.04
CA ARG A 57 23.29 5.33 -8.50
C ARG A 57 22.57 4.51 -7.42
N ALA A 58 23.03 4.55 -6.18
CA ALA A 58 22.39 3.84 -5.07
C ALA A 58 20.97 4.37 -4.78
N LEU A 59 20.79 5.70 -4.79
CA LEU A 59 19.50 6.33 -4.56
C LEU A 59 18.51 6.04 -5.71
N THR A 60 18.98 6.06 -6.95
CA THR A 60 18.18 5.68 -8.12
C THR A 60 17.73 4.22 -8.04
N ALA A 61 18.63 3.29 -7.68
CA ALA A 61 18.28 1.88 -7.50
C ALA A 61 17.22 1.71 -6.41
N LEU A 62 17.42 2.33 -5.25
CA LEU A 62 16.45 2.32 -4.15
C LEU A 62 15.09 2.90 -4.57
N SER A 63 15.08 4.03 -5.28
CA SER A 63 13.86 4.67 -5.79
C SER A 63 13.10 3.77 -6.75
N ASN A 64 13.81 3.05 -7.63
CA ASN A 64 13.20 2.13 -8.59
C ASN A 64 12.60 0.90 -7.90
N ASP A 65 13.31 0.31 -6.93
CA ASP A 65 12.82 -0.81 -6.15
C ASP A 65 11.56 -0.41 -5.36
N LEU A 66 11.59 0.75 -4.71
CA LEU A 66 10.43 1.28 -3.99
C LEU A 66 9.24 1.54 -4.93
N ALA A 67 9.48 2.10 -6.11
CA ALA A 67 8.43 2.32 -7.10
C ALA A 67 7.81 1.00 -7.58
N SER A 68 8.63 -0.03 -7.80
CA SER A 68 8.16 -1.36 -8.19
C SER A 68 7.27 -1.99 -7.12
N VAL A 69 7.73 -1.97 -5.86
CA VAL A 69 6.96 -2.48 -4.71
C VAL A 69 5.66 -1.69 -4.55
N ALA A 70 5.71 -0.35 -4.61
CA ALA A 70 4.52 0.50 -4.52
C ALA A 70 3.51 0.19 -5.63
N GLN A 71 3.98 -0.01 -6.87
CA GLN A 71 3.13 -0.39 -8.00
C GLN A 71 2.48 -1.76 -7.79
N GLN A 72 3.21 -2.75 -7.29
CA GLN A 72 2.66 -4.08 -7.00
C GLN A 72 1.56 -3.99 -5.94
N HIS A 73 1.79 -3.23 -4.87
CA HIS A 73 0.78 -3.01 -3.82
C HIS A 73 -0.42 -2.20 -4.33
N PHE A 74 -0.21 -1.22 -5.20
CA PHE A 74 -1.30 -0.46 -5.83
C PHE A 74 -2.16 -1.35 -6.73
N ASN A 75 -1.54 -2.14 -7.60
CA ASN A 75 -2.24 -3.09 -8.47
C ASN A 75 -3.04 -4.11 -7.65
N THR A 76 -2.46 -4.56 -6.54
CA THR A 76 -3.12 -5.47 -5.60
C THR A 76 -4.29 -4.78 -4.91
N TYR A 77 -4.13 -3.52 -4.47
CA TYR A 77 -5.18 -2.72 -3.83
C TYR A 77 -6.41 -2.51 -4.74
N ILE A 78 -6.18 -2.21 -6.02
CA ILE A 78 -7.28 -2.05 -7.00
C ILE A 78 -7.91 -3.39 -7.39
N SER A 79 -7.12 -4.47 -7.44
CA SER A 79 -7.58 -5.80 -7.87
C SER A 79 -8.38 -6.54 -6.80
N ILE A 80 -7.92 -6.58 -5.53
CA ILE A 80 -8.56 -7.37 -4.46
C ILE A 80 -10.00 -6.91 -4.18
N LYS A 81 -10.31 -5.61 -4.34
CA LYS A 81 -11.64 -5.07 -4.03
C LYS A 81 -12.57 -4.96 -5.26
N SER A 82 -12.22 -5.62 -6.37
CA SER A 82 -13.05 -5.69 -7.58
C SER A 82 -13.99 -6.91 -7.60
N THR A 83 -13.87 -7.84 -6.66
CA THR A 83 -14.94 -8.82 -6.43
C THR A 83 -16.09 -8.11 -5.71
N PRO A 84 -17.31 -8.07 -6.27
CA PRO A 84 -18.47 -7.68 -5.48
C PRO A 84 -18.58 -8.73 -4.37
N THR A 85 -18.20 -8.37 -3.16
CA THR A 85 -18.46 -9.20 -1.99
C THR A 85 -19.97 -9.19 -1.80
N THR A 86 -20.67 -10.08 -2.49
CA THR A 86 -21.99 -10.53 -2.04
C THR A 86 -21.81 -10.86 -0.57
N HIS A 87 -22.59 -10.22 0.30
CA HIS A 87 -22.63 -10.48 1.72
C HIS A 87 -22.92 -11.97 1.98
N SER A 88 -21.91 -12.83 1.93
CA SER A 88 -22.00 -14.14 2.53
C SER A 88 -21.69 -13.93 4.00
N LYS A 89 -22.76 -13.89 4.79
CA LYS A 89 -22.75 -13.92 6.24
C LYS A 89 -22.17 -15.26 6.70
N ALA A 90 -20.87 -15.45 6.53
CA ALA A 90 -20.15 -16.61 7.03
C ALA A 90 -19.83 -16.38 8.51
N SER A 91 -20.63 -17.05 9.33
CA SER A 91 -20.51 -17.23 10.78
C SER A 91 -19.08 -17.04 11.34
N ILE A 92 -18.96 -16.13 12.30
CA ILE A 92 -17.81 -16.02 13.21
C ILE A 92 -17.71 -17.35 13.97
N LYS A 93 -16.84 -18.25 13.51
CA LYS A 93 -16.36 -19.37 14.33
C LYS A 93 -15.00 -18.98 14.89
N LYS A 94 -15.03 -18.68 16.20
CA LYS A 94 -13.97 -18.70 17.21
C LYS A 94 -12.53 -18.86 16.68
N PRO A 95 -11.61 -17.91 16.89
CA PRO A 95 -10.22 -18.07 16.45
C PRO A 95 -9.58 -19.24 17.20
N MET A 96 -9.07 -20.21 16.43
CA MET A 96 -8.20 -21.28 16.89
C MET A 96 -6.89 -20.69 17.46
N PRO A 97 -6.25 -21.36 18.44
CA PRO A 97 -5.10 -20.81 19.13
C PRO A 97 -3.89 -20.68 18.20
N LEU A 98 -3.24 -19.52 18.33
CA LEU A 98 -2.02 -19.06 17.71
C LEU A 98 -0.94 -20.16 17.62
N VAL A 99 -0.81 -20.79 16.46
CA VAL A 99 0.41 -21.53 16.10
C VAL A 99 1.48 -20.47 15.79
N LYS A 100 2.54 -20.45 16.62
CA LYS A 100 3.69 -19.54 16.51
C LYS A 100 4.30 -19.66 15.10
N GLN A 101 4.05 -18.67 14.27
CA GLN A 101 4.75 -18.49 13.01
C GLN A 101 6.21 -18.10 13.29
N PRO A 102 7.22 -18.75 12.70
CA PRO A 102 8.61 -18.34 12.89
C PRO A 102 8.82 -16.94 12.29
N LEU A 103 9.40 -16.04 13.10
CA LEU A 103 9.75 -14.68 12.71
C LEU A 103 10.66 -14.71 11.47
N PRO A 104 10.42 -13.87 10.42
CA PRO A 104 11.35 -13.77 9.31
C PRO A 104 12.73 -13.34 9.82
N ASN A 105 13.75 -14.00 9.28
CA ASN A 105 15.13 -13.91 9.74
C ASN A 105 15.77 -12.61 9.24
N ASN A 106 15.83 -11.58 10.09
CA ASN A 106 16.37 -10.26 9.77
C ASN A 106 17.92 -10.20 9.71
N ARG A 107 18.62 -11.33 9.58
CA ARG A 107 20.10 -11.44 9.58
C ARG A 107 20.81 -10.71 8.44
N LEU A 108 20.10 -10.19 7.45
CA LEU A 108 20.67 -9.38 6.37
C LEU A 108 21.20 -8.02 6.88
N PHE A 109 20.58 -7.45 7.92
CA PHE A 109 20.97 -6.12 8.43
C PHE A 109 22.15 -6.16 9.41
N SER A 110 22.51 -7.32 9.94
CA SER A 110 23.61 -7.47 10.91
C SER A 110 25.00 -7.50 10.26
N ARG A 111 25.10 -7.82 8.96
CA ARG A 111 26.40 -7.95 8.26
C ARG A 111 26.96 -6.62 7.74
N LEU A 112 26.15 -5.56 7.66
CA LEU A 112 26.60 -4.25 7.18
C LEU A 112 27.26 -3.41 8.28
N ASN A 113 27.06 -3.73 9.57
CA ASN A 113 27.61 -2.94 10.69
C ASN A 113 28.92 -3.50 11.27
N SER A 114 29.46 -4.61 10.73
CA SER A 114 30.67 -5.25 11.29
C SER A 114 31.96 -4.98 10.52
N ASN A 115 31.93 -4.22 9.42
CA ASN A 115 33.10 -4.03 8.55
C ASN A 115 33.70 -2.61 8.57
N SER A 116 33.37 -1.75 9.54
CA SER A 116 33.94 -0.40 9.63
C SER A 116 35.13 -0.23 10.59
N ALA A 117 35.71 -1.33 11.11
CA ALA A 117 36.78 -1.27 12.11
C ALA A 117 38.10 -1.95 11.69
N ALA A 118 38.49 -1.88 10.41
CA ALA A 118 39.77 -2.44 9.97
C ALA A 118 40.43 -1.62 8.85
N LEU A 119 40.73 -0.35 9.09
CA LEU A 119 41.88 0.35 8.47
C LEU A 119 42.37 1.41 9.46
N LYS A 120 43.22 0.98 10.39
CA LYS A 120 44.09 1.84 11.19
C LYS A 120 45.48 1.22 11.14
N GLU A 121 46.48 2.06 10.86
CA GLU A 121 47.92 1.76 10.70
C GLU A 121 48.24 0.98 9.39
N VAL A 122 49.05 1.46 8.45
CA VAL A 122 50.37 2.16 8.53
C VAL A 122 50.47 3.23 7.44
#